data_AF-A0A1H2H281-F1
#
_entry.id   AF-A0A1H2H281-F1
#
_cell.length_a   1.000
_cell.length_b   1.000
_cell.length_c   1.000
_cell.angle_alpha   90.00
_cell.angle_beta   90.00
_cell.angle_gamma   90.00
#
_symmetry.space_group_name_H-M   'P 1'
#
loop_
_entity.id
_entity.type
_entity.pdbx_description
1 polymer ?
#
loop_
_entity_poly.entity_id
_entity_poly.type
_entity_poly.pdbx_seq_one_letter_code
_entity_poly.pdbx_strand_id
1 'polypeptide(L)'
;MAKELIKISRQPKQASYHVKKGDEVIVIAGTQRGKKGKVLKISRVSNRVLVEGVNLIKKVARPTQENPQGGIKELEGSIHISNLKLVSAYEKSRAAKVKGA
;
A
#
# COMPACT_ATOMS: atom_id res chain seq x y z
N MET A 1 -25.76 9.79 28.77
CA MET A 1 -25.40 10.89 27.86
C MET A 1 -23.97 11.32 28.12
N ALA A 2 -23.10 10.98 27.17
CA ALA A 2 -21.90 11.73 26.74
C ALA A 2 -20.87 12.21 27.79
N LYS A 3 -20.47 11.37 28.74
CA LYS A 3 -19.18 11.55 29.43
C LYS A 3 -18.11 10.61 28.83
N GLU A 4 -17.05 11.24 28.33
CA GLU A 4 -15.67 10.78 28.49
C GLU A 4 -15.18 9.53 27.75
N LEU A 5 -15.15 9.57 26.40
CA LEU A 5 -14.24 8.71 25.64
C LEU A 5 -13.47 9.45 24.52
N ILE A 6 -13.23 10.76 24.70
CA ILE A 6 -12.56 11.60 23.70
C ILE A 6 -11.03 11.75 23.93
N LYS A 7 -10.42 11.10 24.93
CA LYS A 7 -8.98 11.30 25.22
C LYS A 7 -8.14 10.02 25.46
N ILE A 8 -8.26 8.98 24.64
CA ILE A 8 -7.16 7.98 24.49
C ILE A 8 -7.06 7.53 23.02
N SER A 9 -6.73 8.45 22.12
CA SER A 9 -6.04 8.05 20.89
C SER A 9 -4.82 8.95 20.74
N ARG A 10 -3.73 8.53 21.37
CA ARG A 10 -2.40 9.09 21.10
C ARG A 10 -2.13 8.80 19.62
N GLN A 11 -2.48 9.72 18.73
CA GLN A 11 -2.14 9.57 17.32
C GLN A 11 -0.63 9.39 17.25
N PRO A 12 -0.12 8.28 16.67
CA PRO A 12 1.31 8.06 16.63
C PRO A 12 1.96 9.26 15.93
N LYS A 13 2.96 9.85 16.60
CA LYS A 13 3.79 10.95 16.10
C LYS A 13 4.15 10.63 14.65
N GLN A 14 3.70 11.48 13.72
CA GLN A 14 3.74 11.16 12.30
C GLN A 14 5.19 10.90 11.87
N ALA A 15 5.55 9.64 11.65
CA ALA A 15 6.78 9.31 10.95
C ALA A 15 6.66 9.88 9.54
N SER A 16 7.66 10.66 9.12
CA SER A 16 7.70 11.20 7.76
C SER A 16 7.94 10.04 6.79
N TYR A 17 6.91 9.70 6.01
CA TYR A 17 7.00 8.70 4.98
C TYR A 17 7.40 9.33 3.65
N HIS A 18 8.23 8.62 2.89
CA HIS A 18 8.66 9.02 1.54
C HIS A 18 7.60 8.80 0.45
N VAL A 19 6.39 8.33 0.81
CA VAL A 19 5.26 8.10 -0.09
C VAL A 19 3.97 8.67 0.51
N LYS A 20 3.10 9.19 -0.36
CA LYS A 20 1.79 9.76 -0.04
C LYS A 20 0.69 9.03 -0.81
N LYS A 21 -0.56 9.24 -0.36
CA LYS A 21 -1.74 8.71 -1.07
C LYS A 21 -1.82 9.35 -2.45
N GLY A 22 -2.01 8.53 -3.48
CA GLY A 22 -2.07 8.98 -4.87
C GLY A 22 -0.74 8.97 -5.61
N ASP A 23 0.39 8.75 -4.92
CA ASP A 23 1.69 8.63 -5.58
C ASP A 23 1.78 7.33 -6.39
N GLU A 24 2.57 7.37 -7.46
CA GLU A 24 2.94 6.19 -8.23
C GLU A 24 4.24 5.59 -7.67
N VAL A 25 4.15 4.32 -7.29
CA VAL A 25 5.25 3.60 -6.65
C VAL A 25 5.57 2.33 -7.41
N ILE A 26 6.83 1.92 -7.31
CA ILE A 26 7.33 0.63 -7.79
C ILE A 26 7.78 -0.22 -6.62
N VAL A 27 7.50 -1.51 -6.70
CA VAL A 27 7.99 -2.50 -5.73
C VAL A 27 9.45 -2.80 -6.02
N ILE A 28 10.34 -2.51 -5.06
CA ILE A 28 11.78 -2.74 -5.22
C ILE A 28 12.22 -4.14 -4.77
N ALA A 29 11.47 -4.76 -3.86
CA ALA A 29 11.84 -6.03 -3.23
C ALA A 29 10.61 -6.89 -2.89
N GLY A 30 10.82 -8.21 -2.78
CA GLY A 30 9.78 -9.20 -2.50
C GLY A 30 9.20 -9.85 -3.76
N THR A 31 8.15 -10.66 -3.59
CA THR A 31 7.53 -11.47 -4.66
C THR A 31 6.97 -10.64 -5.81
N GLN A 32 6.57 -9.40 -5.53
CA GLN A 32 5.95 -8.51 -6.52
C GLN A 32 6.93 -7.48 -7.11
N ARG A 33 8.25 -7.74 -7.02
CA ARG A 33 9.30 -6.83 -7.48
C ARG A 33 9.12 -6.44 -8.96
N GLY A 34 9.27 -5.15 -9.25
CA GLY A 34 9.17 -4.59 -10.59
C GLY A 34 7.76 -4.11 -10.99
N LYS A 35 6.72 -4.49 -10.24
CA LYS A 35 5.37 -3.99 -10.49
C LYS A 35 5.23 -2.54 -10.04
N LYS A 36 4.57 -1.74 -10.88
CA LYS A 36 4.19 -0.35 -10.61
C LYS A 36 2.71 -0.30 -10.24
N GLY A 37 2.33 0.67 -9.42
CA GLY A 37 0.93 0.89 -9.06
C GLY A 37 0.74 2.17 -8.24
N LYS A 38 -0.53 2.57 -8.11
CA LYS A 38 -0.91 3.77 -7.37
C LYS A 38 -1.19 3.47 -5.90
N VAL A 39 -0.81 4.38 -5.01
CA VAL A 39 -1.10 4.25 -3.58
C VAL A 39 -2.57 4.60 -3.29
N LEU A 40 -3.35 3.61 -2.89
CA LEU A 40 -4.77 3.77 -2.52
C LEU A 40 -4.92 4.21 -1.05
N LYS A 41 -4.20 3.55 -0.15
CA LYS A 41 -4.30 3.80 1.30
C LYS A 41 -2.96 3.55 1.98
N ILE A 42 -2.66 4.35 3.00
CA ILE A 42 -1.49 4.18 3.86
C ILE A 42 -1.99 3.89 5.27
N SER A 43 -1.62 2.73 5.80
CA SER A 43 -1.79 2.38 7.20
C SER A 43 -0.53 2.78 7.97
N ARG A 44 -0.58 3.96 8.60
CA ARG A 44 0.55 4.52 9.38
C ARG A 44 0.84 3.71 10.65
N VAL A 45 -0.18 3.04 11.21
CA VAL A 45 -0.02 2.21 12.42
C VAL A 45 0.84 0.99 12.15
N SER A 46 0.69 0.38 10.97
CA SER A 46 1.39 -0.87 10.60
C SER A 46 2.52 -0.67 9.58
N ASN A 47 2.84 0.57 9.19
CA ASN A 47 3.80 0.89 8.13
C ASN A 47 3.51 0.17 6.79
N ARG A 48 2.23 -0.09 6.50
CA ARG A 48 1.81 -0.79 5.28
C ARG A 48 1.05 0.12 4.34
N VAL A 49 1.19 -0.14 3.06
CA VAL A 49 0.61 0.63 1.97
C VAL A 49 -0.19 -0.30 1.08
N LEU A 50 -1.43 0.07 0.77
CA LEU A 50 -2.26 -0.61 -0.21
C LEU A 50 -1.97 0.00 -1.58
N VAL A 51 -1.50 -0.83 -2.51
CA VAL A 51 -1.11 -0.42 -3.86
C VAL A 51 -2.00 -1.12 -4.87
N GLU A 52 -2.54 -0.36 -5.81
CA GLU A 52 -3.42 -0.85 -6.87
C GLU A 52 -2.72 -1.89 -7.75
N GLY A 53 -3.38 -3.02 -8.02
CA GLY A 53 -2.88 -4.07 -8.92
C GLY A 53 -1.69 -4.88 -8.38
N VAL A 54 -1.29 -4.66 -7.12
CA VAL A 54 -0.15 -5.35 -6.50
C VAL A 54 -0.62 -6.23 -5.35
N ASN A 55 0.01 -7.40 -5.24
CA ASN A 55 -0.26 -8.38 -4.18
C ASN A 55 -1.73 -8.83 -4.14
N LEU A 56 -2.29 -9.18 -5.30
CA LEU A 56 -3.69 -9.62 -5.42
C LEU A 56 -3.94 -10.91 -4.64
N ILE A 57 -4.93 -10.88 -3.77
CA ILE A 57 -5.38 -11.99 -2.94
C ILE A 57 -6.75 -12.43 -3.44
N LYS A 58 -6.84 -13.69 -3.86
CA LYS A 58 -8.12 -14.33 -4.19
C LYS A 58 -8.82 -14.70 -2.89
N LYS A 59 -9.85 -13.95 -2.54
CA LYS A 59 -10.69 -14.21 -1.37
C LYS A 59 -12.01 -14.82 -1.82
N VAL A 60 -12.29 -16.02 -1.33
CA VAL A 60 -13.60 -16.64 -1.50
C VAL A 60 -14.59 -15.90 -0.61
N ALA A 61 -15.57 -15.26 -1.23
CA ALA A 61 -16.65 -14.56 -0.53
C ALA A 61 -17.85 -15.51 -0.40
N ARG A 62 -18.31 -15.70 0.83
CA ARG A 62 -19.59 -16.38 1.08
C ARG A 62 -20.73 -15.55 0.49
N PRO A 63 -21.81 -16.19 0.00
CA PRO A 63 -23.00 -15.47 -0.43
C PRO A 63 -23.53 -14.58 0.70
N THR A 64 -23.88 -13.34 0.36
CA THR A 64 -24.52 -12.38 1.27
C THR A 64 -25.73 -11.77 0.58
N GLN A 65 -26.58 -11.06 1.32
CA GLN A 65 -27.76 -10.42 0.73
C GLN A 65 -27.41 -9.38 -0.35
N GLU A 66 -26.26 -8.71 -0.21
CA GLU A 66 -25.71 -7.80 -1.24
C GLU A 66 -25.01 -8.53 -2.39
N ASN A 67 -24.59 -9.78 -2.20
CA ASN A 67 -23.94 -10.57 -3.24
C ASN A 67 -24.41 -12.04 -3.18
N PRO A 68 -25.64 -12.33 -3.64
CA PRO A 68 -26.26 -13.65 -3.50
C PRO A 68 -25.59 -14.76 -4.31
N GLN A 69 -24.84 -14.40 -5.37
CA GLN A 69 -24.08 -15.37 -6.16
C GLN A 69 -22.76 -15.79 -5.48
N GLY A 70 -22.34 -15.10 -4.41
CA GLY A 70 -21.03 -15.32 -3.80
C GLY A 70 -19.89 -15.05 -4.79
N GLY A 71 -18.81 -15.83 -4.72
CA GLY A 71 -17.77 -15.86 -5.76
C GLY A 71 -16.35 -15.57 -5.26
N ILE A 72 -15.41 -15.64 -6.19
CA ILE A 72 -14.00 -15.31 -5.93
C ILE A 72 -13.81 -13.83 -6.18
N LYS A 73 -13.48 -13.07 -5.13
CA LYS A 73 -13.12 -11.65 -5.23
C LYS A 73 -11.61 -11.51 -5.23
N GLU A 74 -11.08 -10.69 -6.11
CA GLU A 74 -9.69 -10.27 -6.06
C GLU A 74 -9.61 -8.99 -5.23
N LEU A 75 -8.75 -9.02 -4.20
CA LEU A 75 -8.51 -7.89 -3.32
C LEU A 75 -7.03 -7.53 -3.38
N GLU A 76 -6.72 -6.25 -3.38
CA GLU A 76 -5.34 -5.80 -3.31
C GLU A 76 -4.76 -6.07 -1.92
N GLY A 77 -3.52 -6.52 -1.92
CA GLY A 77 -2.78 -6.79 -0.70
C GLY A 77 -1.94 -5.58 -0.31
N SER A 78 -1.79 -5.38 1.00
CA SER A 78 -0.88 -4.35 1.52
C SER A 78 0.58 -4.78 1.43
N ILE A 79 1.49 -3.84 1.20
CA ILE A 79 2.94 -4.04 1.12
C ILE A 79 3.62 -3.13 2.15
N HIS A 80 4.76 -3.58 2.69
CA HIS A 80 5.53 -2.77 3.63
C HIS A 80 6.16 -1.56 2.92
N ILE A 81 6.14 -0.40 3.56
CA ILE A 81 6.58 0.86 2.95
C ILE A 81 8.03 0.85 2.45
N SER A 82 8.92 0.15 3.17
CA SER A 82 10.34 0.01 2.78
C SER A 82 10.54 -0.74 1.46
N ASN A 83 9.57 -1.53 1.01
CA ASN A 83 9.64 -2.27 -0.25
C ASN A 83 9.08 -1.45 -1.42
N LEU A 84 8.72 -0.18 -1.20
CA LEU A 84 8.19 0.72 -2.20
C LEU A 84 9.14 1.89 -2.42
N LYS A 85 9.25 2.31 -3.68
CA LYS A 85 9.99 3.51 -4.07
C LYS A 85 9.13 4.32 -5.04
N LEU A 86 9.22 5.64 -4.99
CA LEU A 86 8.60 6.50 -6.00
C LEU A 86 9.17 6.15 -7.38
N VAL A 87 8.31 6.06 -8.39
CA VAL A 87 8.74 5.74 -9.76
C VAL A 87 9.79 6.74 -10.24
N SER A 88 9.58 8.04 -10.01
CA SER A 88 10.54 9.09 -10.37
C SER A 88 11.92 8.91 -9.73
N ALA A 89 11.96 8.51 -8.45
CA ALA A 89 13.21 8.25 -7.73
C ALA A 89 13.88 6.94 -8.17
N TYR A 90 13.08 5.95 -8.60
CA TYR A 90 13.58 4.70 -9.13
C TYR A 90 14.29 4.91 -10.46
N GLU A 91 13.67 5.59 -11.42
CA GLU A 91 14.26 5.85 -12.75
C GLU A 91 15.56 6.65 -12.62
N LYS A 92 15.60 7.70 -11.78
CA LYS A 92 16.83 8.48 -11.51
C LYS A 92 17.97 7.61 -10.98
N SER A 93 17.67 6.71 -10.04
CA SER A 93 18.69 5.81 -9.47
C SER A 93 19.23 4.79 -10.48
N ARG A 94 18.44 4.44 -11.50
CA ARG A 94 18.86 3.55 -12.58
C ARG A 94 19.74 4.30 -13.57
N ALA A 95 19.36 5.52 -13.96
CA ALA A 95 20.16 6.38 -14.83
C ALA A 95 21.54 6.72 -14.23
N ALA A 96 21.62 6.93 -12.92
CA ALA A 96 22.90 7.20 -12.24
C ALA A 96 23.89 6.01 -12.32
N LYS A 97 23.39 4.76 -12.31
CA LYS A 97 24.25 3.57 -12.41
C LYS A 97 24.83 3.35 -13.80
N VAL A 98 24.12 3.77 -14.85
CA VAL A 98 24.56 3.60 -16.25
C VAL A 98 25.70 4.57 -16.61
N LYS A 99 25.80 5.72 -15.93
CA LYS A 99 26.86 6.72 -16.17
C LYS A 99 28.18 6.45 -15.43
N GLY A 100 28.20 5.48 -14.52
CA GLY A 100 29.37 5.13 -13.72
C GLY A 100 30.03 3.81 -14.14
N ALA A 101 29.67 3.28 -15.30
CA ALA A 101 30.23 2.07 -15.90
C ALA A 101 30.95 2.43 -17.21
#